data_AF-A0A2A4UCH2-F1
#
_entry.id   AF-A0A2A4UCH2-F1
#
_cell.length_a   1.000
_cell.length_b   1.000
_cell.length_c   1.000
_cell.angle_alpha   90.00
_cell.angle_beta   90.00
_cell.angle_gamma   90.00
#
_symmetry.space_group_name_H-M   'P 1'
#
loop_
_entity.id
_entity.type
_entity.pdbx_description
1 polymer ?
#
loop_
_entity_poly.entity_id
_entity_poly.type
_entity_poly.pdbx_seq_one_letter_code
_entity_poly.pdbx_strand_id
1 'polypeptide(L)'
;MQDNLNMAIQTYRHALDMLQKNIESKKWDALPKSQALLDQASDTLRSHLGQGIVEPVIQDDLMQLSLQHRRVMRQLNQHMQRVNEDLQYVEKGLNKARYMTEFVENDLQIPS
;
A
#
# COMPACT_ATOMS: atom_id res chain seq x y z
N MET A 1 2.41 27.35 17.44
CA MET A 1 2.83 26.82 16.11
C MET A 1 3.59 25.51 16.25
N GLN A 2 4.56 25.42 17.14
CA GLN A 2 5.36 24.21 17.38
C GLN A 2 4.53 23.01 17.87
N ASP A 3 3.55 23.25 18.75
CA ASP A 3 2.59 22.21 19.17
C ASP A 3 1.77 21.64 18.02
N ASN A 4 1.46 22.44 17.00
CA ASN A 4 0.70 22.01 15.83
C ASN A 4 1.55 21.15 14.89
N LEU A 5 2.84 21.49 14.74
CA LEU A 5 3.78 20.67 13.96
C LEU A 5 4.03 19.32 14.63
N ASN A 6 4.25 19.32 15.95
CA ASN A 6 4.38 18.08 16.72
C ASN A 6 3.12 17.22 16.62
N MET A 7 1.93 17.83 16.72
CA MET A 7 0.67 17.11 16.53
C MET A 7 0.56 16.50 15.13
N ALA A 8 0.92 17.25 14.08
CA ALA A 8 0.92 16.75 12.71
C ALA A 8 1.89 15.57 12.52
N ILE A 9 3.09 15.62 13.11
CA ILE A 9 4.05 14.51 13.11
C ILE A 9 3.44 13.27 13.81
N GLN A 10 2.80 13.45 14.96
CA GLN A 10 2.19 12.33 15.70
C GLN A 10 1.00 11.73 14.94
N THR A 11 0.16 12.55 14.32
CA THR A 11 -0.94 12.06 13.47
C THR A 11 -0.41 11.27 12.28
N TYR A 12 0.68 11.74 11.65
CA TYR A 12 1.33 11.02 10.56
C TYR A 12 1.90 9.67 11.00
N ARG A 13 2.61 9.63 12.14
CA ARG A 13 3.12 8.38 12.74
C ARG A 13 1.98 7.40 13.00
N HIS A 14 0.90 7.88 13.61
CA HIS A 14 -0.27 7.05 13.88
C HIS A 14 -0.89 6.47 12.60
N ALA A 15 -0.99 7.26 11.54
CA ALA A 15 -1.50 6.79 10.25
C ALA A 15 -0.61 5.70 9.64
N LEU A 16 0.72 5.88 9.70
CA LEU A 16 1.68 4.86 9.26
C LEU A 16 1.56 3.57 10.07
N ASP A 17 1.41 3.66 11.40
CA ASP A 17 1.25 2.49 12.27
C ASP A 17 -0.05 1.73 11.95
N MET A 18 -1.14 2.44 11.69
CA MET A 18 -2.40 1.83 11.26
C MET A 18 -2.24 1.12 9.92
N LEU A 19 -1.58 1.77 8.96
CA LEU A 19 -1.32 1.20 7.64
C LEU A 19 -0.46 -0.06 7.75
N GLN A 20 0.62 -0.01 8.54
CA GLN A 20 1.50 -1.15 8.79
C GLN A 20 0.74 -2.32 9.43
N LYS A 21 -0.06 -2.07 10.48
CA LYS A 21 -0.87 -3.11 11.12
C LYS A 21 -1.86 -3.76 10.16
N ASN A 22 -2.47 -2.97 9.27
CA ASN A 22 -3.38 -3.48 8.26
C ASN A 22 -2.66 -4.36 7.23
N ILE A 23 -1.45 -3.96 6.81
CA ILE A 23 -0.60 -4.76 5.91
C ILE A 23 -0.19 -6.08 6.57
N GLU A 24 0.35 -6.04 7.79
CA GLU A 24 0.80 -7.23 8.53
C GLU A 24 -0.35 -8.20 8.80
N SER A 25 -1.54 -7.67 9.11
CA SER A 25 -2.75 -8.46 9.34
C SER A 25 -3.49 -8.85 8.06
N LYS A 26 -2.99 -8.46 6.87
CA LYS A 26 -3.64 -8.65 5.56
C LYS A 26 -5.10 -8.14 5.51
N LYS A 27 -5.41 -7.09 6.28
CA LYS A 27 -6.74 -6.46 6.32
C LYS A 27 -6.86 -5.47 5.15
N TRP A 28 -6.92 -6.00 3.93
CA TRP A 28 -6.90 -5.20 2.70
C TRP A 28 -8.08 -4.22 2.62
N ASP A 29 -9.25 -4.63 3.09
CA ASP A 29 -10.46 -3.77 3.13
C ASP A 29 -10.30 -2.55 4.04
N ALA A 30 -9.38 -2.60 5.02
CA ALA A 30 -9.09 -1.50 5.93
C ALA A 30 -8.00 -0.55 5.40
N LEU A 31 -7.26 -0.93 4.34
CA LEU A 31 -6.19 -0.11 3.77
C LEU A 31 -6.67 1.28 3.29
N PRO A 32 -7.82 1.42 2.58
CA PRO A 32 -8.28 2.72 2.10
C PRO A 32 -8.47 3.74 3.23
N LYS A 33 -8.97 3.28 4.39
CA LYS A 33 -9.17 4.14 5.56
C LYS A 33 -7.84 4.62 6.15
N SER A 34 -6.86 3.72 6.30
CA SER A 34 -5.53 4.11 6.79
C SER A 34 -4.77 4.99 5.78
N GLN A 35 -4.96 4.78 4.48
CA GLN A 35 -4.38 5.62 3.43
C GLN A 35 -4.97 7.03 3.46
N ALA A 36 -6.29 7.17 3.53
CA ALA A 36 -6.94 8.47 3.61
C ALA A 36 -6.48 9.28 4.83
N LEU A 37 -6.27 8.62 5.98
CA LEU A 37 -5.72 9.26 7.16
C LEU A 37 -4.27 9.71 6.95
N LEU A 38 -3.46 8.89 6.28
CA LEU A 38 -2.07 9.23 5.95
C LEU A 38 -2.00 10.42 5.00
N ASP A 39 -2.87 10.47 3.99
CA ASP A 39 -2.95 11.58 3.03
C ASP A 39 -3.31 12.89 3.75
N GLN A 40 -4.34 12.87 4.60
CA GLN A 40 -4.73 14.03 5.40
C GLN A 40 -3.60 14.50 6.35
N ALA A 41 -2.93 13.56 7.02
CA ALA A 41 -1.81 13.87 7.89
C ALA A 41 -0.62 14.44 7.10
N SER A 42 -0.39 13.93 5.89
CA SER A 42 0.66 14.41 4.98
C SER A 42 0.42 15.84 4.53
N ASP A 43 -0.80 16.17 4.15
CA ASP A 43 -1.15 17.52 3.71
C ASP A 43 -1.01 18.53 4.87
N THR A 44 -1.45 18.13 6.07
CA THR A 44 -1.30 18.92 7.29
C THR A 44 0.17 19.16 7.61
N LEU A 45 1.00 18.11 7.60
CA LEU A 45 2.44 18.21 7.86
C LEU A 45 3.14 19.09 6.82
N ARG A 46 2.82 18.90 5.53
CA ARG A 46 3.38 19.71 4.44
C ARG A 46 3.05 21.20 4.61
N SER A 47 1.81 21.51 4.98
CA SER A 47 1.38 22.89 5.25
C SER A 47 2.21 23.52 6.38
N HIS A 48 2.42 22.80 7.49
CA HIS A 48 3.22 23.31 8.60
C HIS A 48 4.71 23.47 8.27
N LEU A 49 5.30 22.54 7.51
CA LEU A 49 6.70 22.65 7.07
C LEU A 49 6.91 23.82 6.10
N GLY A 50 5.90 24.20 5.32
CA GLY A 50 5.95 25.35 4.43
C GLY A 50 5.89 26.71 5.13
N GLN A 51 5.61 26.75 6.44
CA GLN A 51 5.34 27.99 7.19
C GLN A 51 6.51 28.51 8.03
N GLY A 52 7.66 27.82 8.11
CA GLY A 52 8.76 28.32 8.95
C GLY A 52 10.00 27.44 9.04
N ILE A 53 10.88 27.83 9.98
CA ILE A 53 12.16 27.17 10.25
C ILE A 53 11.94 25.95 11.14
N VAL A 54 12.50 24.80 10.75
CA VAL A 54 12.41 23.53 11.48
C VAL A 54 13.59 23.39 12.44
N GLU A 55 13.29 23.27 13.73
CA GLU A 55 14.31 23.04 14.76
C GLU A 55 15.03 21.69 14.57
N PRO A 56 16.30 21.55 14.97
CA PRO A 56 17.08 20.32 14.81
C PRO A 56 16.39 19.07 15.38
N VAL A 57 15.75 19.16 16.55
CA VAL A 57 15.03 18.02 17.15
C VAL A 57 13.87 17.54 16.28
N ILE A 58 13.19 18.46 15.60
CA ILE A 58 12.11 18.15 14.67
C ILE A 58 12.68 17.56 13.37
N GLN A 59 13.89 17.94 12.95
CA GLN A 59 14.54 17.34 11.79
C GLN A 59 14.83 15.86 11.99
N ASP A 60 15.30 15.46 13.18
CA ASP A 60 15.50 14.04 13.52
C ASP A 60 14.18 13.28 13.49
N ASP A 61 13.11 13.87 14.07
CA ASP A 61 11.78 13.27 14.08
C ASP A 61 11.19 13.08 12.67
N LEU A 62 11.39 14.06 11.78
CA LEU A 62 10.98 14.00 10.38
C LEU A 62 11.82 12.99 9.59
N MET A 63 13.11 12.88 9.89
CA MET A 63 13.98 11.88 9.28
C MET A 63 13.48 10.47 9.63
N GLN A 64 13.24 10.18 10.91
CA GLN A 64 12.67 8.91 11.35
C GLN A 64 11.32 8.63 10.71
N LEU A 65 10.46 9.66 10.64
CA LEU A 65 9.16 9.56 9.97
C LEU A 65 9.29 9.16 8.49
N SER A 66 10.26 9.75 7.79
CA SER A 66 10.52 9.44 6.38
C SER A 66 11.01 8.00 6.17
N LEU A 67 11.85 7.50 7.08
CA LEU A 67 12.35 6.12 7.06
C LEU A 67 11.21 5.13 7.32
N GLN A 68 10.36 5.43 8.31
CA GLN A 68 9.18 4.62 8.62
C GLN A 68 8.24 4.55 7.41
N HIS A 69 7.92 5.70 6.79
CA HIS A 69 7.09 5.74 5.59
C HIS A 69 7.64 4.84 4.48
N ARG A 70 8.92 4.99 4.13
CA ARG A 70 9.56 4.18 3.07
C ARG A 70 9.48 2.69 3.37
N ARG A 71 9.65 2.30 4.64
CA ARG A 71 9.55 0.90 5.07
C ARG A 71 8.14 0.36 4.86
N VAL A 72 7.13 1.08 5.32
CA VAL A 72 5.71 0.68 5.18
C VAL A 72 5.32 0.56 3.70
N MET A 73 5.69 1.53 2.87
CA MET A 73 5.40 1.46 1.43
C MET A 73 6.13 0.32 0.73
N ARG A 74 7.38 0.02 1.12
CA ARG A 74 8.10 -1.14 0.60
C ARG A 74 7.38 -2.45 0.96
N GLN A 75 6.90 -2.59 2.20
CA GLN A 75 6.14 -3.76 2.62
C GLN A 75 4.84 -3.89 1.81
N LEU A 76 4.09 -2.79 1.65
CA LEU A 76 2.87 -2.79 0.83
C LEU A 76 3.16 -3.25 -0.61
N ASN A 77 4.19 -2.69 -1.24
CA ASN A 77 4.58 -3.05 -2.61
C ASN A 77 4.95 -4.54 -2.74
N GLN A 78 5.67 -5.10 -1.77
CA GLN A 78 5.99 -6.54 -1.76
C GLN A 78 4.73 -7.41 -1.69
N HIS A 79 3.74 -7.01 -0.89
CA HIS A 79 2.47 -7.72 -0.81
C HIS A 79 1.67 -7.60 -2.11
N MET A 80 1.58 -6.41 -2.70
CA MET A 80 0.90 -6.19 -3.98
C MET A 80 1.55 -6.96 -5.12
N GLN A 81 2.89 -7.05 -5.14
CA GLN A 81 3.61 -7.84 -6.12
C GLN A 81 3.24 -9.32 -6.04
N ARG A 82 3.19 -9.90 -4.82
CA ARG A 82 2.78 -11.31 -4.63
C ARG A 82 1.34 -11.54 -5.09
N VAL A 83 0.42 -10.64 -4.75
CA VAL A 83 -0.98 -10.73 -5.22
C VAL A 83 -1.04 -10.71 -6.74
N ASN A 84 -0.25 -9.86 -7.39
CA ASN A 84 -0.18 -9.81 -8.84
C ASN A 84 0.41 -11.10 -9.46
N GLU A 85 1.45 -11.67 -8.86
CA GLU A 85 2.02 -12.96 -9.27
C GLU A 85 0.98 -14.10 -9.14
N ASP A 86 0.23 -14.11 -8.04
CA ASP A 86 -0.85 -15.08 -7.79
C ASP A 86 -1.97 -14.94 -8.85
N LEU A 87 -2.38 -13.70 -9.17
CA LEU A 87 -3.39 -13.44 -10.21
C LEU A 87 -2.93 -13.93 -11.58
N GLN A 88 -1.69 -13.62 -11.98
CA GLN A 88 -1.13 -14.10 -13.25
C GLN A 88 -1.06 -15.62 -13.32
N TYR A 89 -0.78 -16.29 -12.20
CA TYR A 89 -0.79 -17.75 -12.12
C TYR A 89 -2.21 -18.30 -12.36
N VAL A 90 -3.22 -17.73 -11.70
CA VAL A 90 -4.62 -18.12 -11.89
C VAL A 90 -5.09 -17.88 -13.32
N GLU A 91 -4.77 -16.73 -13.92
CA GLU A 91 -5.11 -16.41 -15.31
C GLU A 91 -4.50 -17.40 -16.30
N LYS A 92 -3.22 -17.77 -16.11
CA LYS A 92 -2.57 -18.81 -16.92
C LYS A 92 -3.26 -20.17 -16.79
N GLY A 93 -3.65 -20.53 -15.56
CA GLY A 93 -4.41 -21.75 -15.30
C GLY A 93 -5.76 -21.77 -16.01
N LEU A 94 -6.51 -20.65 -15.94
CA LEU A 94 -7.80 -20.49 -16.62
C LEU A 94 -7.65 -20.58 -18.14
N ASN A 95 -6.64 -19.94 -18.72
CA ASN A 95 -6.39 -20.02 -20.15
C ASN A 95 -6.04 -21.45 -20.58
N LYS A 96 -5.20 -22.16 -19.82
CA LYS A 96 -4.89 -23.57 -20.11
C LYS A 96 -6.14 -24.45 -20.07
N ALA A 97 -7.01 -24.25 -19.07
CA ALA A 97 -8.26 -24.99 -18.96
C ALA A 97 -9.17 -24.73 -20.17
N ARG A 98 -9.32 -23.46 -20.60
CA ARG A 98 -10.08 -23.09 -21.80
C ARG A 98 -9.56 -23.76 -23.06
N TYR A 99 -8.24 -23.70 -23.30
CA TYR A 99 -7.65 -24.39 -24.45
C TYR A 99 -7.94 -25.88 -24.42
N MET A 100 -7.79 -26.54 -23.26
CA MET A 100 -8.08 -27.98 -23.15
C MET A 100 -9.56 -28.29 -23.44
N THR A 101 -10.51 -27.45 -23.01
CA THR A 101 -11.93 -27.60 -23.33
C THR A 101 -12.20 -27.42 -24.82
N GLU A 102 -11.62 -26.40 -25.46
CA GLU A 102 -11.75 -26.15 -26.90
C GLU A 102 -11.14 -27.26 -27.76
N PHE A 103 -10.03 -27.86 -27.33
CA PHE A 103 -9.44 -29.02 -28.01
C PHE A 103 -10.35 -30.25 -27.91
N VAL A 104 -10.93 -30.54 -26.74
CA VAL A 104 -11.85 -31.66 -26.55
C VAL A 104 -13.15 -31.48 -27.36
N GLU A 105 -13.67 -30.25 -27.44
CA GLU A 105 -14.87 -29.96 -28.23
C GLU A 105 -14.65 -30.07 -29.75
N ASN A 106 -13.46 -29.73 -30.25
CA ASN A 106 -13.12 -29.87 -31.67
C ASN A 106 -12.80 -31.31 -32.07
N ASP A 107 -12.17 -32.12 -31.20
CA ASP A 107 -11.89 -33.54 -31.49
C ASP A 107 -13.17 -34.42 -31.49
N LEU A 108 -14.26 -33.95 -30.87
CA LEU A 108 -15.58 -34.61 -30.89
C LEU A 108 -16.41 -34.28 -32.14
N GLN A 109 -15.96 -33.35 -33.01
CA GLN A 109 -16.66 -32.92 -34.23
C GLN A 109 -16.08 -33.51 -35.52
N ILE A 110 -15.36 -34.64 -35.47
CA ILE A 110 -14.94 -35.35 -36.69
C ILE A 110 -16.16 -36.11 -37.25
N PRO A 111 -16.73 -35.73 -38.42
CA PRO A 111 -17.76 -36.52 -39.07
C PRO A 111 -17.11 -37.75 -39.71
N SER A 112 -17.75 -38.91 -39.53
CA SER A 112 -17.42 -40.18 -40.20
C SER A 112 -17.68 -40.12 -41.71
#